data_AF-A0A2W6ZBM7-F1
#
_entry.id   AF-A0A2W6ZBM7-F1
#
_cell.length_a   1.000
_cell.length_b   1.000
_cell.length_c   1.000
_cell.angle_alpha   90.00
_cell.angle_beta   90.00
_cell.angle_gamma   90.00
#
_symmetry.space_group_name_H-M   'P 1'
#
loop_
_entity.id
_entity.type
_entity.pdbx_description
1 polymer ?
#
loop_
_entity_poly.entity_id
_entity_poly.type
_entity_poly.pdbx_seq_one_letter_code
_entity_poly.pdbx_strand_id
1 'polypeptide(L)'
;MATTADEVWQLLAELVKSQKESAQETDRKFQETDRQIKQMNQQLNEQLGKLGNRLGEFVEWQVRPAAVRLFQERGIAVRELSSDISVQDGDEGIEIDLMVVNGNEAIAIEVKSKLSQLDVDEHLERLGKIKQFMPRYHDIKILGAVAAMVIPNDVARYAYRQGLFVIAQSGDDMVILNDLKFQPKNW
;
A
#
# COMPACT_ATOMS: atom_id res chain seq x y z
N MET A 1 -17.03 67.69 33.93
CA MET A 1 -17.08 66.99 35.23
C MET A 1 -15.82 66.16 35.33
N ALA A 2 -15.04 66.32 36.40
CA ALA A 2 -13.82 65.55 36.59
C ALA A 2 -14.20 64.17 37.14
N THR A 3 -13.75 63.11 36.47
CA THR A 3 -13.92 61.74 36.95
C THR A 3 -13.30 61.61 38.34
N THR A 4 -14.06 61.08 39.29
CA THR A 4 -13.54 60.84 40.64
C THR A 4 -12.64 59.60 40.65
N ALA A 5 -11.72 59.52 41.61
CA ALA A 5 -10.82 58.36 41.73
C ALA A 5 -11.61 57.03 41.85
N ASP A 6 -12.77 57.05 42.51
CA ASP A 6 -13.63 55.89 42.69
C ASP A 6 -14.26 55.40 41.37
N GLU A 7 -14.68 56.32 40.50
CA GLU A 7 -15.19 55.99 39.16
C GLU A 7 -14.11 55.34 38.29
N VAL A 8 -12.86 55.80 38.39
CA VAL A 8 -11.72 55.20 37.68
C VAL A 8 -11.46 53.77 38.19
N TRP A 9 -11.51 53.53 39.50
CA TRP A 9 -11.33 52.20 40.08
C TRP A 9 -12.43 51.21 39.68
N GLN A 10 -13.69 51.67 39.59
CA GLN A 10 -14.79 50.83 39.10
C GLN A 10 -14.60 50.42 37.64
N LEU A 11 -14.24 51.36 36.77
CA LEU A 11 -13.97 51.06 35.35
C LEU A 11 -12.78 50.09 35.17
N LEU A 12 -11.73 50.22 36.00
CA LEU A 12 -10.62 49.27 35.99
C LEU A 12 -11.04 47.87 36.44
N ALA A 13 -11.88 47.75 37.46
CA ALA A 13 -12.39 46.46 37.93
C ALA A 13 -13.26 45.77 36.86
N GLU A 14 -14.12 46.53 36.18
CA GLU A 14 -14.93 46.02 35.06
C GLU A 14 -14.06 45.60 33.86
N LEU A 15 -13.03 46.38 33.52
CA LEU A 15 -12.09 46.03 32.44
C LEU A 15 -11.34 44.73 32.74
N VAL A 16 -10.84 44.55 33.98
CA VAL A 16 -10.16 43.32 34.40
C VAL A 16 -11.12 42.13 34.34
N LYS A 17 -12.36 42.30 34.79
CA LYS A 17 -13.39 41.25 34.71
C LYS A 17 -13.69 40.88 33.26
N SER A 18 -13.92 41.86 32.39
CA SER A 18 -14.18 41.65 30.96
C SER A 18 -13.00 40.99 30.25
N GLN A 19 -11.75 41.39 30.54
CA GLN A 19 -10.57 40.71 30.01
C GLN A 19 -10.49 39.25 30.46
N LYS A 20 -10.78 38.97 31.73
CA LYS A 20 -10.75 37.59 32.26
C LYS A 20 -11.81 36.72 31.59
N GLU A 21 -13.02 37.24 31.42
CA GLU A 21 -14.12 36.54 30.73
C GLU A 21 -13.76 36.29 29.25
N SER A 22 -13.22 37.30 28.56
CA SER A 22 -12.77 37.19 27.17
C SER A 22 -11.63 36.19 27.01
N ALA A 23 -10.66 36.15 27.93
CA ALA A 23 -9.58 35.18 27.92
C ALA A 23 -10.11 33.75 28.12
N GLN A 24 -11.07 33.54 29.02
CA GLN A 24 -11.69 32.24 29.24
C GLN A 24 -12.52 31.77 28.05
N GLU A 25 -13.27 32.68 27.41
CA GLU A 25 -14.00 32.36 26.17
C GLU A 25 -13.04 32.00 25.04
N THR A 26 -11.95 32.74 24.91
CA THR A 26 -10.90 32.47 23.90
C THR A 26 -10.25 31.12 24.13
N ASP A 27 -9.88 30.79 25.37
CA ASP A 27 -9.33 29.48 25.73
C ASP A 27 -10.32 28.33 25.42
N ARG A 28 -11.61 28.51 25.72
CA ARG A 28 -12.65 27.53 25.36
C ARG A 28 -12.78 27.34 23.86
N LYS A 29 -12.85 28.43 23.09
CA LYS A 29 -12.91 28.37 21.61
C LYS A 29 -11.67 27.71 21.03
N PHE A 30 -10.49 27.98 21.60
CA PHE A 30 -9.25 27.35 21.19
C PHE A 30 -9.26 25.84 21.45
N GLN A 31 -9.66 25.42 22.65
CA GLN A 31 -9.79 24.00 23.00
C GLN A 31 -10.83 23.27 22.13
N GLU A 32 -11.95 23.92 21.80
CA GLU A 32 -12.96 23.37 20.90
C GLU A 32 -12.40 23.23 19.47
N THR A 33 -11.70 24.24 18.98
CA THR A 33 -11.03 24.22 17.67
C THR A 33 -9.99 23.09 17.61
N ASP A 34 -9.16 22.94 18.63
CA ASP A 34 -8.18 21.86 18.73
C ASP A 34 -8.84 20.48 18.70
N ARG A 35 -10.00 20.32 19.36
CA ARG A 35 -10.77 19.07 19.32
C ARG A 35 -11.32 18.81 17.92
N GLN A 36 -11.89 19.82 17.27
CA GLN A 36 -12.41 19.70 15.90
C GLN A 36 -11.30 19.36 14.90
N ILE A 37 -10.12 19.99 15.00
CA ILE A 37 -8.96 19.68 14.15
C ILE A 37 -8.50 18.23 14.35
N LYS A 38 -8.42 17.75 15.61
CA LYS A 38 -8.04 16.36 15.90
C LYS A 38 -9.03 15.37 15.30
N GLN A 39 -10.33 15.63 15.45
CA GLN A 39 -11.38 14.78 14.88
C GLN A 39 -11.34 14.78 13.35
N MET A 40 -11.17 15.95 12.74
CA MET A 40 -11.05 16.09 11.28
C MET A 40 -9.82 15.35 10.75
N ASN A 41 -8.67 15.45 11.42
CA ASN A 41 -7.46 14.72 11.04
C ASN A 41 -7.64 13.20 11.13
N GLN A 42 -8.33 12.71 12.17
CA GLN A 42 -8.65 11.28 12.31
C GLN A 42 -9.54 10.80 11.14
N GLN A 43 -10.62 11.52 10.86
CA GLN A 43 -11.51 11.19 9.74
C GLN A 43 -10.79 11.24 8.39
N LEU A 44 -9.93 12.23 8.18
CA LEU A 44 -9.14 12.35 6.95
C LEU A 44 -8.18 11.17 6.79
N ASN A 45 -7.47 10.78 7.85
CA ASN A 45 -6.58 9.63 7.83
C ASN A 45 -7.33 8.33 7.50
N GLU A 46 -8.52 8.13 8.08
CA GLU A 46 -9.37 6.97 7.76
C GLU A 46 -9.82 6.97 6.29
N GLN A 47 -10.20 8.13 5.76
CA GLN A 47 -10.61 8.27 4.36
C GLN A 47 -9.45 8.02 3.40
N LEU A 48 -8.25 8.55 3.70
CA LEU A 48 -7.04 8.31 2.93
C LEU A 48 -6.65 6.83 2.94
N GLY A 49 -6.75 6.15 4.10
CA GLY A 49 -6.53 4.71 4.18
C GLY A 49 -7.50 3.91 3.31
N LYS A 50 -8.80 4.24 3.35
CA LYS A 50 -9.83 3.59 2.50
C LYS A 50 -9.57 3.82 1.01
N LEU A 51 -9.10 5.01 0.63
CA LEU A 51 -8.71 5.31 -0.76
C LEU A 51 -7.48 4.50 -1.17
N GLY A 52 -6.46 4.40 -0.32
CA GLY A 52 -5.29 3.57 -0.54
C GLY A 52 -5.64 2.12 -0.81
N ASN A 53 -6.50 1.51 0.02
CA ASN A 53 -6.95 0.13 -0.16
C ASN A 53 -7.68 -0.08 -1.49
N ARG A 54 -8.60 0.82 -1.85
CA ARG A 54 -9.32 0.76 -3.14
C ARG A 54 -8.40 0.89 -4.35
N LEU A 55 -7.31 1.67 -4.22
CA LEU A 55 -6.30 1.75 -5.28
C LEU A 55 -5.53 0.43 -5.39
N GLY A 56 -5.19 -0.22 -4.27
CA GLY A 56 -4.60 -1.56 -4.26
C GLY A 56 -5.47 -2.57 -5.02
N GLU A 57 -6.74 -2.69 -4.59
CA GLU A 57 -7.73 -3.56 -5.24
C GLU A 57 -7.83 -3.28 -6.75
N PHE A 58 -7.95 -2.00 -7.14
CA PHE A 58 -8.04 -1.62 -8.55
C PHE A 58 -6.84 -2.10 -9.39
N VAL A 59 -5.63 -2.01 -8.84
CA VAL A 59 -4.42 -2.46 -9.54
C VAL A 59 -4.42 -3.97 -9.67
N GLU A 60 -4.76 -4.72 -8.62
CA GLU A 60 -4.90 -6.17 -8.68
C GLU A 60 -5.93 -6.63 -9.72
N TRP A 61 -7.08 -5.95 -9.79
CA TRP A 61 -8.11 -6.22 -10.79
C TRP A 61 -7.62 -6.02 -12.23
N GLN A 62 -6.67 -5.11 -12.47
CA GLN A 62 -6.01 -4.97 -13.78
C GLN A 62 -4.96 -6.05 -14.03
N VAL A 63 -4.18 -6.41 -13.01
CA VAL A 63 -3.11 -7.41 -13.14
C VAL A 63 -3.68 -8.80 -13.39
N ARG A 64 -4.80 -9.17 -12.75
CA ARG A 64 -5.43 -10.50 -12.88
C ARG A 64 -5.63 -10.98 -14.34
N PRO A 65 -6.38 -10.26 -15.20
CA PRO A 65 -6.57 -10.68 -16.58
C PRO A 65 -5.27 -10.57 -17.41
N ALA A 66 -4.43 -9.58 -17.12
CA ALA A 66 -3.16 -9.41 -17.82
C ALA A 66 -2.18 -10.55 -17.53
N ALA A 67 -2.05 -10.98 -16.29
CA ALA A 67 -1.15 -12.07 -15.89
C ALA A 67 -1.49 -13.36 -16.63
N VAL A 68 -2.77 -13.71 -16.73
CA VAL A 68 -3.22 -14.89 -17.49
C VAL A 68 -2.76 -14.80 -18.95
N ARG A 69 -3.08 -13.68 -19.62
CA ARG A 69 -2.72 -13.46 -21.02
C ARG A 69 -1.20 -13.47 -21.24
N LEU A 70 -0.47 -12.69 -20.45
CA LEU A 70 0.96 -12.48 -20.60
C LEU A 70 1.77 -13.77 -20.35
N PHE A 71 1.36 -14.59 -19.37
CA PHE A 71 2.04 -15.87 -19.14
C PHE A 71 1.68 -16.92 -20.19
N GLN A 72 0.45 -16.93 -20.71
CA GLN A 72 0.10 -17.76 -21.87
C GLN A 72 0.92 -17.39 -23.11
N GLU A 73 1.11 -16.10 -23.39
CA GLU A 73 1.98 -15.61 -24.47
C GLU A 73 3.46 -16.01 -24.28
N ARG A 74 3.90 -16.16 -23.02
CA ARG A 74 5.23 -16.70 -22.67
C ARG A 74 5.32 -18.22 -22.72
N GLY A 75 4.27 -18.92 -23.15
CA GLY A 75 4.23 -20.38 -23.26
C GLY A 75 3.94 -21.10 -21.95
N ILE A 76 3.52 -20.38 -20.90
CA ILE A 76 3.15 -20.95 -19.61
C ILE A 76 1.63 -21.16 -19.61
N ALA A 77 1.20 -22.42 -19.63
CA ALA A 77 -0.21 -22.77 -19.73
C ALA A 77 -0.96 -22.49 -18.41
N VAL A 78 -1.50 -21.29 -18.26
CA VAL A 78 -2.28 -20.91 -17.08
C VAL A 78 -3.55 -21.75 -16.97
N ARG A 79 -3.71 -22.51 -15.88
CA ARG A 79 -4.92 -23.31 -15.59
C ARG A 79 -5.75 -22.72 -14.47
N GLU A 80 -5.08 -22.15 -13.47
CA GLU A 80 -5.71 -21.59 -12.29
C GLU A 80 -5.07 -20.24 -11.97
N LEU A 81 -5.91 -19.29 -11.55
CA LEU A 81 -5.51 -18.02 -10.98
C LEU A 81 -6.19 -17.90 -9.61
N SER A 82 -5.39 -17.82 -8.56
CA SER A 82 -5.83 -17.56 -7.19
C SER A 82 -5.37 -16.17 -6.76
N SER A 83 -6.15 -15.48 -5.92
CA SER A 83 -5.77 -14.20 -5.31
C SER A 83 -5.85 -14.26 -3.80
N ASP A 84 -5.29 -13.23 -3.14
CA ASP A 84 -5.42 -13.01 -1.70
C ASP A 84 -4.98 -14.25 -0.91
N ILE A 85 -3.88 -14.86 -1.34
CA ILE A 85 -3.40 -16.10 -0.75
C ILE A 85 -2.67 -15.74 0.52
N SER A 86 -3.30 -16.02 1.65
CA SER A 86 -2.70 -15.90 2.97
C SER A 86 -2.52 -17.28 3.59
N VAL A 87 -1.31 -17.58 4.05
CA VAL A 87 -1.01 -18.80 4.80
C VAL A 87 -0.27 -18.43 6.07
N GLN A 88 -0.74 -18.95 7.19
CA GLN A 88 -0.22 -18.66 8.51
C GLN A 88 0.15 -19.95 9.23
N ASP A 89 1.33 -19.95 9.87
CA ASP A 89 1.83 -21.03 10.72
C ASP A 89 2.40 -20.41 12.00
N GLY A 90 1.60 -20.44 13.07
CA GLY A 90 1.88 -19.72 14.30
C GLY A 90 1.93 -18.19 14.08
N ASP A 91 3.05 -17.58 14.50
CA ASP A 91 3.26 -16.13 14.39
C ASP A 91 3.90 -15.72 13.05
N GLU A 92 4.27 -16.68 12.20
CA GLU A 92 4.79 -16.41 10.85
C GLU A 92 3.72 -16.69 9.79
N GLY A 93 3.85 -16.01 8.65
CA GLY A 93 2.97 -16.22 7.51
C GLY A 93 3.55 -15.65 6.24
N ILE A 94 2.93 -16.02 5.13
CA ILE A 94 3.16 -15.42 3.82
C ILE A 94 1.84 -14.95 3.23
N GLU A 95 1.91 -13.85 2.50
CA GLU A 95 0.81 -13.30 1.73
C GLU A 95 1.27 -13.14 0.28
N ILE A 96 0.47 -13.62 -0.67
CA ILE A 96 0.74 -13.55 -2.09
C ILE A 96 -0.51 -12.99 -2.77
N ASP A 97 -0.40 -11.81 -3.37
CA ASP A 97 -1.53 -11.10 -3.96
C ASP A 97 -2.18 -11.92 -5.07
N LEU A 98 -1.37 -12.46 -5.98
CA LEU A 98 -1.84 -13.34 -7.06
C LEU A 98 -0.91 -14.53 -7.25
N MET A 99 -1.49 -15.69 -7.53
CA MET A 99 -0.74 -16.86 -7.94
C MET A 99 -1.35 -17.52 -9.16
N VAL A 100 -0.52 -17.68 -10.18
CA VAL A 100 -0.85 -18.34 -11.44
C VAL A 100 -0.30 -19.75 -11.38
N VAL A 101 -1.13 -20.76 -11.57
CA VAL A 101 -0.72 -22.17 -11.51
C VAL A 101 -0.97 -22.86 -12.84
N ASN A 102 0.07 -23.53 -13.32
CA ASN A 102 0.08 -24.56 -14.34
C ASN A 102 0.49 -25.88 -13.67
N GLY A 103 0.12 -27.03 -14.23
CA GLY A 103 0.23 -28.34 -13.55
C GLY A 103 1.61 -28.68 -12.94
N ASN A 104 2.70 -28.08 -13.41
CA ASN A 104 4.07 -28.27 -12.89
C ASN A 104 4.80 -26.97 -12.51
N GLU A 105 4.15 -25.81 -12.60
CA GLU A 105 4.74 -24.48 -12.43
C GLU A 105 3.74 -23.53 -11.76
N ALA A 106 4.16 -22.83 -10.71
CA ALA A 106 3.41 -21.73 -10.10
C ALA A 106 4.19 -20.43 -10.21
N ILE A 107 3.50 -19.32 -10.39
CA ILE A 107 4.08 -17.98 -10.41
C ILE A 107 3.39 -17.16 -9.35
N ALA A 108 4.13 -16.77 -8.31
CA ALA A 108 3.66 -15.89 -7.25
C ALA A 108 3.97 -14.44 -7.62
N ILE A 109 2.95 -13.60 -7.60
CA ILE A 109 2.97 -12.24 -8.11
C ILE A 109 2.63 -11.29 -6.96
N GLU A 110 3.53 -10.36 -6.68
CA GLU A 110 3.28 -9.19 -5.83
C GLU A 110 2.76 -8.05 -6.70
N VAL A 111 1.73 -7.36 -6.23
CA VAL A 111 1.05 -6.26 -6.92
C VAL A 111 1.17 -4.97 -6.11
N LYS A 112 1.63 -3.90 -6.76
CA LYS A 112 1.73 -2.57 -6.14
C LYS A 112 1.20 -1.47 -7.06
N SER A 113 0.66 -0.40 -6.49
CA SER A 113 0.38 0.81 -7.28
C SER A 113 1.68 1.45 -7.80
N LYS A 114 2.71 1.50 -6.95
CA LYS A 114 4.07 1.90 -7.31
C LYS A 114 5.06 0.93 -6.67
N LEU A 115 5.90 0.32 -7.49
CA LEU A 115 6.90 -0.63 -7.02
C LEU A 115 8.14 0.10 -6.46
N SER A 116 8.55 -0.27 -5.26
CA SER A 116 9.82 0.12 -4.64
C SER A 116 10.79 -1.07 -4.58
N GLN A 117 12.06 -0.79 -4.28
CA GLN A 117 13.03 -1.87 -4.05
C GLN A 117 12.70 -2.70 -2.81
N LEU A 118 12.16 -2.07 -1.75
CA LEU A 118 11.73 -2.78 -0.55
C LEU A 118 10.63 -3.81 -0.85
N ASP A 119 9.65 -3.44 -1.68
CA ASP A 119 8.59 -4.38 -2.09
C ASP A 119 9.17 -5.61 -2.81
N VAL A 120 10.20 -5.40 -3.64
CA VAL A 120 10.91 -6.50 -4.30
C VAL A 120 11.62 -7.38 -3.29
N ASP A 121 12.35 -6.79 -2.35
CA ASP A 121 13.10 -7.52 -1.33
C ASP A 121 12.18 -8.35 -0.43
N GLU A 122 11.07 -7.76 0.03
CA GLU A 122 10.05 -8.47 0.81
C GLU A 122 9.42 -9.63 0.04
N HIS A 123 9.11 -9.45 -1.25
CA HIS A 123 8.58 -10.53 -2.08
C HIS A 123 9.59 -11.67 -2.25
N LEU A 124 10.88 -11.35 -2.40
CA LEU A 124 11.95 -12.36 -2.45
C LEU A 124 12.04 -13.17 -1.15
N GLU A 125 11.83 -12.53 0.01
CA GLU A 125 11.76 -13.24 1.30
C GLU A 125 10.55 -14.17 1.36
N ARG A 126 9.37 -13.72 0.92
CA ARG A 126 8.14 -14.55 0.84
C ARG A 126 8.35 -15.75 -0.07
N LEU A 127 8.92 -15.54 -1.26
CA LEU A 127 9.28 -16.60 -2.21
C LEU A 127 10.28 -17.59 -1.62
N GLY A 128 11.25 -17.13 -0.82
CA GLY A 128 12.21 -18.00 -0.13
C GLY A 128 11.57 -18.97 0.87
N LYS A 129 10.42 -18.62 1.43
CA LYS A 129 9.68 -19.44 2.41
C LYS A 129 8.48 -20.17 1.80
N ILE A 130 8.13 -19.92 0.55
CA ILE A 130 6.84 -20.34 -0.03
C ILE A 130 6.59 -21.86 0.04
N LYS A 131 7.62 -22.69 -0.17
CA LYS A 131 7.48 -24.16 -0.09
C LYS A 131 7.29 -24.69 1.33
N GLN A 132 7.79 -23.97 2.33
CA GLN A 132 7.55 -24.28 3.74
C GLN A 132 6.08 -24.07 4.10
N PHE A 133 5.52 -22.92 3.72
CA PHE A 133 4.12 -22.57 4.02
C PHE A 133 3.12 -23.28 3.09
N MET A 134 3.52 -23.61 1.87
CA MET A 134 2.64 -24.23 0.87
C MET A 134 3.21 -25.56 0.39
N PRO A 135 3.21 -26.62 1.23
CA PRO A 135 3.84 -27.90 0.91
C PRO A 135 3.21 -28.60 -0.31
N ARG A 136 1.97 -28.26 -0.68
CA ARG A 136 1.33 -28.72 -1.92
C ARG A 136 2.08 -28.33 -3.20
N TYR A 137 2.99 -27.35 -3.12
CA TYR A 137 3.82 -26.89 -4.24
C TYR A 137 5.30 -27.32 -4.12
N HIS A 138 5.62 -28.25 -3.22
CA HIS A 138 7.00 -28.70 -2.98
C HIS A 138 7.69 -29.21 -4.26
N ASP A 139 7.00 -30.04 -5.03
CA ASP A 139 7.56 -30.72 -6.21
C ASP A 139 7.33 -29.97 -7.53
N ILE A 140 6.74 -28.77 -7.48
CA ILE A 140 6.57 -27.93 -8.67
C ILE A 140 7.59 -26.79 -8.66
N LYS A 141 7.83 -26.23 -9.84
CA LYS A 141 8.64 -25.03 -9.97
C LYS A 141 7.86 -23.82 -9.49
N ILE A 142 8.52 -22.94 -8.75
CA ILE A 142 7.92 -21.69 -8.28
C ILE A 142 8.75 -20.54 -8.83
N LEU A 143 8.10 -19.70 -9.63
CA LEU A 143 8.66 -18.49 -10.19
C LEU A 143 8.07 -17.28 -9.48
N GLY A 144 8.77 -16.15 -9.54
CA GLY A 144 8.31 -14.89 -8.98
C GLY A 144 8.01 -13.85 -10.05
N ALA A 145 7.03 -13.00 -9.77
CA ALA A 145 6.75 -11.80 -10.55
C ALA A 145 6.41 -10.62 -9.63
N VAL A 146 6.64 -9.42 -10.14
CA VAL A 146 6.17 -8.15 -9.58
C VAL A 146 5.36 -7.42 -10.64
N ALA A 147 4.24 -6.83 -10.23
CA ALA A 147 3.37 -6.08 -11.10
C ALA A 147 3.05 -4.72 -10.50
N ALA A 148 3.15 -3.64 -11.28
CA ALA A 148 2.72 -2.33 -10.81
C ALA A 148 2.34 -1.36 -11.92
N MET A 149 1.54 -0.35 -11.55
CA MET A 149 1.22 0.76 -12.45
C MET A 149 2.45 1.64 -12.70
N VAL A 150 3.23 1.92 -11.65
CA VAL A 150 4.45 2.73 -11.74
C VAL A 150 5.65 1.92 -11.30
N ILE A 151 6.59 1.69 -12.22
CA ILE A 151 7.86 1.02 -11.92
C ILE A 151 9.04 1.93 -12.31
N PRO A 152 9.81 2.43 -11.34
CA PRO A 152 11.07 3.10 -11.62
C PRO A 152 12.05 2.20 -12.38
N ASN A 153 12.79 2.75 -13.34
CA ASN A 153 13.67 1.98 -14.22
C ASN A 153 14.76 1.19 -13.46
N ASP A 154 15.27 1.76 -12.38
CA ASP A 154 16.24 1.11 -11.48
C ASP A 154 15.63 -0.06 -10.72
N VAL A 155 14.39 0.09 -10.22
CA VAL A 155 13.64 -0.98 -9.55
C VAL A 155 13.29 -2.10 -10.54
N ALA A 156 12.85 -1.78 -11.76
CA ALA A 156 12.60 -2.77 -12.82
C ALA A 156 13.85 -3.61 -13.12
N ARG A 157 15.01 -2.95 -13.30
CA ARG A 157 16.29 -3.63 -13.52
C ARG A 157 16.72 -4.47 -12.33
N TYR A 158 16.41 -4.01 -11.12
CA TYR A 158 16.69 -4.76 -9.91
C TYR A 158 15.87 -6.06 -9.85
N ALA A 159 14.54 -5.98 -9.96
CA ALA A 159 13.64 -7.13 -9.99
C ALA A 159 14.01 -8.13 -11.11
N TYR A 160 14.31 -7.62 -12.31
CA TYR A 160 14.82 -8.44 -13.43
C TYR A 160 16.06 -9.24 -13.04
N ARG A 161 17.05 -8.61 -12.41
CA ARG A 161 18.30 -9.28 -12.00
C ARG A 161 18.09 -10.30 -10.87
N GLN A 162 17.06 -10.12 -10.04
CA GLN A 162 16.67 -11.08 -9.01
C GLN A 162 15.90 -12.28 -9.58
N GLY A 163 15.69 -12.33 -10.90
CA GLY A 163 15.02 -13.43 -11.57
C GLY A 163 13.50 -13.36 -11.50
N LEU A 164 12.94 -12.15 -11.29
CA LEU A 164 11.49 -11.91 -11.28
C LEU A 164 10.98 -11.45 -12.65
N PHE A 165 9.80 -11.92 -13.04
CA PHE A 165 9.05 -11.27 -14.10
C PHE A 165 8.61 -9.88 -13.63
N VAL A 166 8.65 -8.89 -14.52
CA VAL A 166 8.30 -7.50 -14.24
C VAL A 166 7.16 -7.12 -15.17
N ILE A 167 5.97 -6.96 -14.60
CA ILE A 167 4.75 -6.60 -15.31
C ILE A 167 4.47 -5.12 -15.07
N ALA A 168 4.40 -4.33 -16.13
CA ALA A 168 4.19 -2.89 -16.05
C ALA A 168 3.04 -2.44 -16.94
N GLN A 169 2.44 -1.30 -16.61
CA GLN A 169 1.52 -0.62 -17.50
C GLN A 169 2.24 -0.15 -18.77
N SER A 170 1.60 -0.33 -19.93
CA SER A 170 2.02 0.19 -21.23
C SER A 170 0.79 0.62 -22.02
N GLY A 171 0.51 1.92 -22.04
CA GLY A 171 -0.73 2.45 -22.61
C GLY A 171 -1.94 1.98 -21.80
N ASP A 172 -2.95 1.43 -22.48
CA ASP A 172 -4.19 0.95 -21.87
C ASP A 172 -4.13 -0.52 -21.42
N ASP A 173 -2.95 -1.16 -21.50
CA ASP A 173 -2.76 -2.57 -21.13
C ASP A 173 -1.48 -2.77 -20.29
N MET A 174 -1.20 -4.01 -19.90
CA MET A 174 0.04 -4.40 -19.22
C MET A 174 0.92 -5.30 -20.08
N VAL A 175 2.23 -5.21 -19.85
CA VAL A 175 3.27 -5.96 -20.57
C VAL A 175 4.31 -6.53 -19.62
N ILE A 176 4.93 -7.64 -20.00
CA ILE A 176 6.15 -8.13 -19.34
C ILE A 176 7.35 -7.38 -19.92
N LEU A 177 8.08 -6.65 -19.07
CA LEU A 177 9.26 -5.87 -19.46
C LEU A 177 10.52 -6.73 -19.69
N ASN A 178 10.55 -7.95 -19.16
CA ASN A 178 11.68 -8.86 -19.36
C ASN A 178 11.86 -9.17 -20.86
N ASP A 179 13.09 -9.27 -21.33
CA ASP A 179 13.33 -9.71 -22.71
C ASP A 179 13.07 -11.22 -22.90
N LEU A 180 13.32 -11.73 -24.11
CA LEU A 180 13.19 -13.17 -24.42
C LEU A 180 14.34 -14.03 -23.90
N LYS A 181 15.46 -13.43 -23.48
CA LYS A 181 16.64 -14.12 -22.94
C LYS A 181 16.53 -14.32 -21.43
N PHE A 182 15.68 -13.54 -20.78
CA PHE A 182 15.39 -13.63 -19.35
C PHE A 182 15.14 -15.07 -18.90
N GLN A 183 15.83 -15.46 -17.82
CA GLN A 183 15.66 -16.74 -17.16
C GLN A 183 15.10 -16.47 -15.76
N PRO A 184 13.86 -16.87 -15.46
CA PRO A 184 13.29 -16.67 -14.14
C PRO A 184 14.00 -17.55 -13.11
N LYS A 185 14.16 -17.03 -11.89
CA LYS A 185 14.68 -17.83 -10.77
C LYS A 185 13.59 -18.77 -10.28
N ASN A 186 13.98 -20.03 -10.06
CA ASN A 186 13.13 -21.01 -9.39
C ASN A 186 13.39 -21.00 -7.87
N TRP A 187 12.32 -21.02 -7.08
CA TRP A 187 12.33 -21.01 -5.62
C TRP A 187 11.94 -22.37 -5.03
#